data_AF-T1A9K8-F1
#
_entry.id   AF-T1A9K8-F1
#
_cell.length_a   1.000
_cell.length_b   1.000
_cell.length_c   1.000
_cell.angle_alpha   90.00
_cell.angle_beta   90.00
_cell.angle_gamma   90.00
#
_symmetry.space_group_name_H-M   'P 1'
#
loop_
_entity.id
_entity.type
_entity.pdbx_description
1 polymer ?
#
loop_
_entity_poly.entity_id
_entity_poly.type
_entity_poly.pdbx_seq_one_letter_code
_entity_poly.pdbx_strand_id
1 'polypeptide(L)' 'QRVNEVLERLPKVSGQEGSVNASNDLSRLLNITDKLAQQRGDQFIASELFLLAALDDRGELGQALKAAG' A
#
# COMPACT_ATOMS: atom_id res chain seq x y z
N GLN A 1 -13.92 -9.78 3.94
CA GLN A 1 -13.01 -8.90 4.74
C GLN A 1 -12.92 -7.57 4.02
N ARG A 2 -12.89 -6.45 4.76
CA ARG A 2 -13.01 -5.08 4.20
C ARG A 2 -11.99 -4.74 3.11
N VAL A 3 -10.79 -5.32 3.18
CA VAL A 3 -9.77 -5.22 2.12
C VAL A 3 -10.28 -5.76 0.78
N ASN A 4 -10.91 -6.94 0.77
CA ASN A 4 -11.47 -7.53 -0.45
C ASN A 4 -12.58 -6.64 -1.04
N GLU A 5 -13.43 -6.06 -0.19
CA GLU A 5 -14.50 -5.17 -0.64
C GLU A 5 -13.97 -3.87 -1.27
N VAL A 6 -12.83 -3.35 -0.77
CA VAL A 6 -12.15 -2.19 -1.37
C VAL A 6 -11.59 -2.57 -2.74
N LEU A 7 -10.95 -3.73 -2.84
CA LEU A 7 -10.41 -4.24 -4.11
C LEU A 7 -11.49 -4.47 -5.17
N GLU A 8 -12.63 -5.05 -4.78
CA GLU A 8 -13.76 -5.31 -5.69
C GLU A 8 -14.40 -4.03 -6.24
N ARG A 9 -14.28 -2.92 -5.51
CA ARG A 9 -14.80 -1.60 -5.92
C ARG A 9 -13.86 -0.84 -6.86
N LEU A 10 -12.63 -1.30 -7.06
CA LEU A 10 -11.69 -0.63 -7.95
C LEU A 10 -12.17 -0.67 -9.42
N PRO A 11 -11.94 0.41 -10.19
CA PRO A 11 -12.27 0.42 -11.61
C PRO A 11 -11.57 -0.70 -12.38
N LYS A 12 -12.31 -1.39 -13.24
CA LYS A 12 -11.76 -2.38 -14.17
C LYS A 12 -11.47 -1.69 -15.51
N VAL A 13 -10.20 -1.67 -15.91
CA VAL A 13 -9.75 -1.05 -17.17
C VAL A 13 -9.30 -2.14 -18.14
N SER A 14 -9.80 -2.08 -19.37
CA SER A 14 -9.43 -2.99 -20.46
C SER A 14 -8.85 -2.18 -21.64
N GLY A 15 -8.00 -2.81 -22.47
CA GLY A 15 -7.48 -2.18 -23.70
C GLY A 15 -6.17 -1.39 -23.55
N GLN A 16 -5.55 -1.41 -22.37
CA GLN A 16 -4.17 -0.96 -22.16
C GLN A 16 -3.28 -2.16 -21.82
N GLU A 17 -3.00 -3.00 -22.82
CA GLU A 17 -2.05 -4.10 -22.66
C GLU A 17 -0.63 -3.51 -22.53
N GLY A 18 -0.09 -3.51 -21.31
CA GLY A 18 1.34 -3.25 -21.06
C GLY A 18 1.71 -1.98 -20.30
N SER A 19 0.77 -1.11 -19.92
CA SER A 19 1.07 0.08 -19.09
C SER A 19 0.37 0.02 -17.74
N VAL A 20 0.93 -0.76 -16.81
CA VAL A 20 0.54 -0.73 -15.39
C VAL A 20 1.49 0.22 -14.68
N ASN A 21 0.94 1.28 -14.09
CA ASN A 21 1.71 2.25 -13.32
C ASN A 21 1.32 2.19 -11.85
N ALA A 22 2.26 2.50 -10.96
CA ALA A 22 1.95 2.68 -9.56
C ALA A 22 1.00 3.88 -9.39
N SER A 23 -0.02 3.73 -8.55
CA SER A 23 -0.85 4.86 -8.15
C SER A 23 -0.07 5.84 -7.28
N ASN A 24 -0.59 7.06 -7.14
CA ASN A 24 -0.02 8.05 -6.23
C ASN A 24 -0.02 7.56 -4.78
N ASP A 25 -1.07 6.85 -4.36
CA ASP A 25 -1.15 6.28 -3.01
C ASP A 25 -0.12 5.18 -2.78
N LEU A 26 0.06 4.28 -3.75
CA LEU A 26 1.10 3.25 -3.65
C LEU A 26 2.49 3.88 -3.59
N SER A 27 2.78 4.84 -4.48
CA SER A 27 4.06 5.56 -4.49
C SER A 27 4.34 6.25 -3.15
N ARG A 28 3.33 6.88 -2.56
CA ARG A 28 3.43 7.52 -1.24
C ARG A 28 3.71 6.51 -0.13
N LEU A 29 3.01 5.37 -0.12
CA LEU A 29 3.24 4.30 0.87
C LEU A 29 4.65 3.71 0.75
N LEU A 30 5.13 3.49 -0.47
CA LEU A 30 6.50 3.01 -0.70
C LEU A 30 7.55 4.01 -0.20
N ASN A 31 7.33 5.31 -0.40
CA ASN A 31 8.22 6.36 0.12
C ASN A 31 8.25 6.39 1.67
N ILE A 32 7.12 6.15 2.34
CA ILE A 32 7.08 6.05 3.80
C ILE A 32 7.79 4.78 4.26
N THR A 33 7.56 3.66 3.56
CA THR A 33 8.18 2.37 3.85
C THR A 33 9.70 2.44 3.74
N ASP A 34 10.23 3.06 2.69
CA ASP A 34 11.67 3.29 2.49
C ASP A 34 12.27 4.12 3.64
N LYS A 35 11.59 5.19 4.06
CA LYS A 35 12.02 5.99 5.22
C LYS A 35 12.08 5.16 6.52
N LEU A 36 11.12 4.26 6.73
CA LEU A 36 11.14 3.37 7.90
C LEU A 36 12.33 2.41 7.85
N ALA A 37 12.65 1.85 6.68
CA ALA A 37 13.81 0.98 6.49
C ALA A 37 15.12 1.74 6.77
N GLN A 38 15.26 2.96 6.23
CA GLN A 38 16.41 3.82 6.46
C GLN A 38 16.61 4.15 7.94
N GLN A 39 15.54 4.49 8.67
CA GLN A 39 15.60 4.78 10.10
C GLN A 39 16.05 3.58 10.95
N ARG A 40 15.79 2.36 10.48
CA ARG A 40 16.19 1.11 11.12
C ARG A 40 17.59 0.65 10.71
N GLY A 41 18.20 1.29 9.70
CA GLY A 41 19.48 0.88 9.13
C GLY A 41 19.37 -0.37 8.25
N ASP A 42 18.17 -0.68 7.76
CA ASP A 42 17.94 -1.85 6.92
C ASP A 42 18.47 -1.61 5.51
N GLN A 43 19.17 -2.61 4.95
CA GLN A 43 19.67 -2.56 3.57
C GLN A 43 18.57 -2.78 2.52
N PHE A 44 17.46 -3.37 2.92
CA PHE A 44 16.33 -3.71 2.06
C PHE A 44 15.02 -3.40 2.78
N ILE A 45 13.98 -3.10 2.01
CA ILE A 45 12.62 -2.94 2.56
C ILE A 45 12.10 -4.31 2.96
N ALA A 46 11.95 -4.53 4.27
CA ALA A 46 11.21 -5.69 4.79
C ALA A 46 9.71 -5.52 4.52
N SER A 47 9.02 -6.61 4.15
CA SER A 47 7.59 -6.58 3.83
C SER A 47 6.71 -6.10 4.99
N GLU A 48 7.15 -6.33 6.23
CA GLU A 48 6.45 -5.83 7.43
C GLU A 48 6.46 -4.31 7.55
N LEU A 49 7.48 -3.63 7.02
CA LEU A 49 7.54 -2.17 7.04
C LEU A 49 6.48 -1.56 6.13
N PHE A 50 6.11 -2.25 5.05
CA PHE A 50 4.99 -1.85 4.21
C PHE A 50 3.66 -1.96 4.96
N LEU A 51 3.46 -3.06 5.71
CA LEU A 51 2.28 -3.22 6.58
C LEU A 51 2.22 -2.13 7.65
N LEU A 52 3.36 -1.78 8.26
CA LEU A 52 3.45 -0.68 9.23
C LEU A 52 3.08 0.67 8.60
N ALA A 53 3.65 1.00 7.44
CA ALA A 53 3.32 2.21 6.70
C ALA A 53 1.85 2.26 6.28
N ALA A 54 1.28 1.12 5.87
CA ALA A 54 -0.12 1.00 5.49
C ALA A 54 -1.07 1.13 6.69
N LEU A 55 -0.70 0.62 7.87
CA LEU A 55 -1.46 0.80 9.10
C LEU A 55 -1.48 2.27 9.55
N ASP A 56 -0.38 3.00 9.40
CA ASP A 56 -0.33 4.43 9.72
C ASP A 56 -1.05 5.31 8.69
N ASP A 57 -1.40 4.76 7.53
CA ASP A 57 -2.12 5.46 6.48
C ASP A 57 -3.55 5.85 6.90
N ARG A 58 -4.02 6.96 6.35
CA ARG A 58 -5.38 7.48 6.53
C ARG A 58 -6.33 7.10 5.38
N GLY A 59 -5.80 6.53 4.30
CA GLY A 59 -6.56 6.06 3.15
C GLY A 59 -7.36 4.78 3.42
N GLU A 60 -8.06 4.30 2.40
CA GLU A 60 -8.96 3.13 2.52
C GLU A 60 -8.23 1.87 2.97
N LEU A 61 -6.99 1.64 2.50
CA LEU A 61 -6.19 0.49 2.89
C LEU A 61 -5.89 0.51 4.40
N GLY A 62 -5.42 1.64 4.94
CA GLY A 62 -5.13 1.76 6.38
C GLY A 62 -6.39 1.60 7.23
N GLN A 63 -7.52 2.15 6.78
CA GLN A 63 -8.81 1.93 7.45
C GLN A 63 -9.25 0.46 7.41
N ALA A 64 -9.06 -0.22 6.28
CA ALA A 64 -9.41 -1.62 6.12
C ALA A 64 -8.53 -2.55 6.97
N LEU A 65 -7.23 -2.26 7.07
CA LEU A 65 -6.28 -3.00 7.91
C LEU A 65 -6.60 -2.81 9.40
N LYS A 66 -6.82 -1.58 9.87
CA LYS A 66 -7.24 -1.29 11.25
C LYS A 66 -8.55 -1.97 11.64
N ALA A 67 -9.46 -2.16 10.69
CA ALA A 67 -10.69 -2.88 10.92
C ALA A 67 -10.51 -4.41 11.02
N ALA A 68 -9.33 -4.93 10.64
CA ALA A 68 -9.02 -6.35 10.61
C ALA A 68 -8.27 -6.86 11.86
N GLY A 69 -7.68 -5.98 12.68
CA GLY A 69 -6.95 -6.32 13.91
C GLY A 69 -5.64 -5.58 14.03
#